data_AF-A0A9D8BNM6-F1
#
_entry.id   AF-A0A9D8BNM6-F1
#
_cell.length_a   1.000
_cell.length_b   1.000
_cell.length_c   1.000
_cell.angle_alpha   90.00
_cell.angle_beta   90.00
_cell.angle_gamma   90.00
#
_symmetry.space_group_name_H-M   'P 1'
#
loop_
_entity.id
_entity.type
_entity.pdbx_description
1 polymer ?
#
loop_
_entity_poly.entity_id
_entity_poly.type
_entity_poly.pdbx_seq_one_letter_code
_entity_poly.pdbx_strand_id
1 'polypeptide(L)'
;MRLSRRSGKQCEATIHATAVVWALAVATTLWFCAPATAETIVRKDGRQIEGQVVSEDDVYVTIQTTIGTFRVKKSDIVSITGRRAVSQSERDGRDLLASGELDKALVKFQEALADAKKPDERKEIDALIADIQARIREREESRFLAELRAAEQLVADKRFNDAMAQLEALLGRSEKEWVEKRGVGTNPAARVIRRHMLDVRLKEADFYVDQINYAEAADAYRKATELMPDEPEPYLRMGRLLQRRGGKDADIIQCYTSGIALALRTHKPSEMIDDYYELGKAYIRAAGPSPTQKEPNQDYLMKGIDRLLQVARDAPASYPFLASQMQEGFDRLSKVSYDADTLAKMLESTLAANPQVRRVRWILAEVYR
;
A
#
# COMPACT_ATOMS: atom_id res chain seq x y z
N MET A 1 -45.97 5.05 61.40
CA MET A 1 -46.60 3.88 62.06
C MET A 1 -45.99 2.62 61.47
N ARG A 2 -45.15 1.91 62.24
CA ARG A 2 -45.41 0.58 62.83
C ARG A 2 -45.58 -0.52 61.76
N LEU A 3 -44.55 -1.34 61.53
CA LEU A 3 -44.24 -2.60 62.24
C LEU A 3 -45.27 -3.71 62.01
N SER A 4 -44.82 -4.87 61.50
CA SER A 4 -45.19 -6.22 61.98
C SER A 4 -44.52 -7.28 61.08
N ARG A 5 -43.48 -8.02 61.50
CA ARG A 5 -43.38 -9.15 62.46
C ARG A 5 -43.86 -10.51 61.92
N ARG A 6 -42.92 -11.47 62.04
CA ARG A 6 -43.05 -12.88 62.52
C ARG A 6 -43.82 -13.85 61.60
N SER A 7 -43.59 -15.15 61.56
CA SER A 7 -42.77 -16.10 62.33
C SER A 7 -42.91 -17.47 61.67
N GLY A 8 -41.91 -18.35 61.83
CA GLY A 8 -42.09 -19.78 61.61
C GLY A 8 -40.90 -20.55 62.15
N LYS A 9 -40.96 -20.97 63.41
CA LYS A 9 -39.99 -21.83 64.09
C LYS A 9 -40.67 -23.16 64.45
N GLN A 10 -39.86 -24.21 64.35
CA GLN A 10 -39.84 -25.44 65.16
C GLN A 10 -40.82 -26.59 64.87
N CYS A 11 -40.24 -27.75 64.60
CA CYS A 11 -40.52 -28.99 65.34
C CYS A 11 -39.20 -29.76 65.54
N GLU A 12 -39.03 -30.29 66.76
CA GLU A 12 -37.89 -30.99 67.34
C GLU A 12 -38.04 -32.52 67.25
N ALA A 13 -36.94 -33.26 67.34
CA ALA A 13 -36.75 -34.46 68.19
C ALA A 13 -35.30 -34.99 68.03
N THR A 14 -34.37 -34.70 68.95
CA THR A 14 -33.87 -35.55 70.06
C THR A 14 -33.40 -36.98 69.70
N ILE A 15 -32.13 -37.30 70.01
CA ILE A 15 -31.72 -38.34 71.01
C ILE A 15 -30.17 -38.44 71.14
N HIS A 16 -29.73 -38.32 72.40
CA HIS A 16 -28.57 -38.82 73.14
C HIS A 16 -27.10 -38.85 72.65
N ALA A 17 -26.26 -38.62 73.67
CA ALA A 17 -24.83 -38.38 73.69
C ALA A 17 -23.98 -39.65 73.85
N THR A 18 -22.77 -39.61 73.31
CA THR A 18 -21.59 -40.30 73.86
C THR A 18 -20.37 -39.40 73.68
N ALA A 19 -19.71 -39.06 74.79
CA ALA A 19 -18.47 -38.30 74.83
C ALA A 19 -17.26 -39.20 74.55
N VAL A 20 -16.33 -38.74 73.72
CA VAL A 20 -14.92 -39.20 73.73
C VAL A 20 -13.99 -37.99 73.53
N VAL A 21 -12.92 -38.02 74.31
CA VAL A 21 -11.92 -37.00 74.64
C VAL A 21 -10.81 -36.92 73.58
N TRP A 22 -10.46 -35.68 73.21
CA TRP A 22 -9.17 -35.10 72.78
C TRP A 22 -8.24 -35.82 71.79
N ALA A 23 -7.90 -35.12 70.70
CA ALA A 23 -6.52 -34.95 70.22
C ALA A 23 -6.39 -33.66 69.38
N LEU A 24 -5.76 -32.63 69.96
CA LEU A 24 -5.25 -31.48 69.21
C LEU A 24 -4.05 -31.96 68.37
N ALA A 25 -4.18 -31.96 67.04
CA ALA A 25 -3.04 -32.03 66.14
C ALA A 25 -2.76 -30.61 65.60
N VAL A 26 -1.75 -29.96 66.16
CA VAL A 26 -1.17 -28.74 65.60
C VAL A 26 -0.45 -29.13 64.31
N ALA A 27 -1.11 -28.92 63.18
CA ALA A 27 -0.47 -29.01 61.87
C ALA A 27 0.32 -27.72 61.65
N THR A 28 1.61 -27.75 61.97
CA THR A 28 2.56 -26.75 61.50
C THR A 28 2.61 -26.80 59.97
N THR A 29 1.89 -25.90 59.32
CA THR A 29 2.12 -25.58 57.91
C THR A 29 3.50 -24.94 57.83
N LEU A 30 4.50 -25.74 57.48
CA LEU A 30 5.77 -25.25 56.96
C LEU A 30 5.46 -24.44 55.70
N TRP A 31 5.43 -23.13 55.89
CA TRP A 31 5.36 -22.17 54.81
C TRP A 31 6.69 -22.28 54.07
N PHE A 32 6.75 -23.12 53.04
CA PHE A 32 7.86 -23.10 52.09
C PHE A 32 7.77 -21.76 51.37
N CYS A 33 8.55 -20.80 51.85
CA CYS A 33 8.84 -19.56 51.15
C CYS A 33 9.60 -19.96 49.88
N ALA A 34 8.91 -20.10 48.76
CA ALA A 34 9.57 -20.10 47.46
C ALA A 34 10.38 -18.78 47.39
N PRO A 35 11.67 -18.81 47.03
CA PRO A 35 12.39 -17.57 46.79
C PRO A 35 11.59 -16.76 45.77
N ALA A 36 11.33 -15.49 46.05
CA ALA A 36 10.46 -14.60 45.24
C ALA A 36 11.01 -14.30 43.82
N THR A 37 11.91 -15.14 43.31
CA THR A 37 12.72 -14.97 42.11
C THR A 37 12.97 -16.29 41.38
N ALA A 38 12.09 -17.29 41.52
CA ALA A 38 12.22 -18.55 40.78
C ALA A 38 11.74 -18.36 39.33
N GLU A 39 12.57 -18.76 38.36
CA GLU A 39 12.22 -18.84 36.94
C GLU A 39 11.56 -20.18 36.67
N THR A 40 10.55 -20.19 35.80
CA THR A 40 9.84 -21.42 35.39
C THR A 40 10.30 -21.81 34.00
N ILE A 41 10.85 -23.01 33.87
CA ILE A 41 11.38 -23.54 32.61
C ILE A 41 10.47 -24.65 32.14
N VAL A 42 9.79 -24.42 31.02
CA VAL A 42 8.92 -25.41 30.38
C VAL A 42 9.77 -26.21 29.39
N ARG A 43 9.83 -27.52 29.59
CA ARG A 43 10.57 -28.44 28.71
C ARG A 43 9.66 -29.05 27.64
N LYS A 44 10.25 -29.53 26.54
CA LYS A 44 9.53 -30.17 25.43
C LYS A 44 8.81 -31.46 25.82
N ASP A 45 9.24 -32.11 26.89
CA ASP A 45 8.58 -33.27 27.49
C ASP A 45 7.40 -32.89 28.41
N GLY A 46 7.01 -31.61 28.45
CA GLY A 46 5.91 -31.08 29.25
C GLY A 46 6.25 -30.84 30.73
N ARG A 47 7.46 -31.19 31.18
CA ARG A 47 7.88 -30.96 32.57
C ARG A 47 8.24 -29.49 32.79
N GLN A 48 7.90 -28.97 33.97
CA GLN A 48 8.28 -27.64 34.42
C GLN A 48 9.35 -27.74 35.50
N ILE A 49 10.37 -26.90 35.42
CA ILE A 49 11.41 -26.76 36.43
C ILE A 49 11.32 -25.35 36.99
N GLU A 50 11.10 -25.23 38.29
CA GLU A 50 11.18 -23.95 39.00
C GLU A 50 12.55 -23.83 39.68
N GLY A 51 13.30 -22.78 39.34
CA GLY A 51 14.63 -22.54 39.91
C GLY A 51 15.26 -21.28 39.35
N GLN A 52 16.44 -20.93 39.83
CA GLN A 52 17.20 -19.78 39.36
C GLN A 52 18.16 -20.21 38.24
N VAL A 53 18.10 -19.61 37.06
CA VAL A 53 19.16 -19.79 36.06
C VAL A 53 20.44 -19.13 36.55
N VAL A 54 21.49 -19.94 36.72
CA VAL A 54 22.79 -19.53 37.28
C VAL A 54 23.79 -19.22 36.17
N SER A 55 23.75 -20.01 35.10
CA SER A 55 24.58 -19.78 33.92
C SER A 55 23.91 -20.38 32.69
N GLU A 56 24.21 -19.78 31.55
CA GLU A 56 23.68 -20.20 30.27
C GLU A 56 24.84 -20.16 29.28
N ASP A 57 25.09 -21.27 28.59
CA ASP A 57 26.07 -21.36 27.50
C ASP A 57 25.35 -21.73 26.19
N ASP A 58 26.07 -21.90 25.09
CA ASP A 58 25.46 -22.15 23.78
C ASP A 58 24.64 -23.44 23.72
N VAL A 59 24.86 -24.38 24.65
CA VAL A 59 24.28 -25.72 24.62
C VAL A 59 23.34 -25.98 25.79
N TYR A 60 23.64 -25.43 26.97
CA TYR A 60 22.96 -25.73 28.22
C TYR A 60 22.52 -24.48 29.00
N VAL A 61 21.46 -24.66 29.78
CA VAL A 61 21.03 -23.77 30.85
C VAL A 61 21.26 -24.48 32.18
N THR A 62 22.00 -23.86 33.08
CA THR A 62 22.25 -24.35 34.44
C THR A 62 21.28 -23.68 35.40
N ILE A 63 20.49 -24.49 36.10
CA ILE A 63 19.34 -24.07 36.90
C ILE A 63 19.57 -24.55 38.33
N GLN A 64 19.57 -23.64 39.29
CA GLN A 64 19.62 -23.96 40.70
C GLN A 64 18.22 -23.98 41.27
N THR A 65 17.76 -25.17 41.62
CA THR A 65 16.47 -25.40 42.27
C THR A 65 16.68 -25.59 43.77
N THR A 66 15.60 -25.70 44.54
CA THR A 66 15.64 -26.02 45.98
C THR A 66 16.24 -27.39 46.29
N ILE A 67 16.19 -28.32 45.33
CA ILE A 67 16.65 -29.71 45.49
C ILE A 67 18.01 -29.97 44.84
N GLY A 68 18.61 -28.99 44.16
CA GLY A 68 19.93 -29.11 43.54
C GLY A 68 20.08 -28.33 42.23
N THR A 69 21.27 -28.43 41.65
CA THR A 69 21.64 -27.78 40.39
C THR A 69 21.46 -28.75 39.22
N PHE A 70 20.65 -28.35 38.24
CA PHE A 70 20.35 -29.12 37.04
C PHE A 70 20.93 -28.42 35.81
N ARG A 71 21.44 -29.20 34.87
CA ARG A 71 21.90 -28.68 33.58
C ARG A 71 20.99 -29.24 32.48
N VAL A 72 20.29 -28.36 31.78
CA VAL A 72 19.25 -28.72 30.80
C VAL A 72 19.70 -28.22 29.42
N LYS A 73 19.60 -29.06 28.39
CA LYS A 73 19.94 -28.64 27.02
C LYS A 73 18.93 -27.61 26.54
N LYS A 74 19.41 -26.54 25.89
CA LYS A 74 18.54 -25.52 25.26
C LYS A 74 17.58 -26.12 24.24
N SER A 75 18.01 -27.14 23.51
CA SER A 75 17.18 -27.88 22.55
C SER A 75 15.93 -28.50 23.16
N ASP A 76 15.92 -28.74 24.47
CA ASP A 76 14.87 -29.44 25.20
C ASP A 76 13.95 -28.47 25.95
N ILE A 77 14.22 -27.16 25.87
CA ILE A 77 13.45 -26.10 26.51
C ILE A 77 12.49 -25.50 25.48
N VAL A 78 11.23 -25.34 25.87
CA VAL A 78 10.18 -24.66 25.10
C VAL A 78 10.19 -23.17 25.43
N SER A 79 10.22 -22.83 26.72
CA SER A 79 10.25 -21.44 27.18
C SER A 79 10.83 -21.34 28.59
N ILE A 80 11.39 -20.17 28.91
CA ILE A 80 11.80 -19.79 30.26
C ILE A 80 11.00 -18.53 30.62
N THR A 81 10.18 -18.60 31.65
CA THR A 81 9.35 -17.49 32.16
C THR A 81 9.86 -17.02 33.52
N GLY A 82 9.73 -15.72 33.79
CA GLY A 82 10.18 -15.12 35.05
C GLY A 82 11.67 -14.75 35.08
N ARG A 83 12.35 -14.68 33.92
CA ARG A 83 13.78 -14.33 33.83
C ARG A 83 14.11 -13.11 34.68
N ARG A 84 15.13 -13.19 35.53
CA ARG A 84 15.50 -12.06 36.38
C ARG A 84 15.92 -10.89 35.48
N ALA A 85 15.22 -9.76 35.63
CA ALA A 85 15.62 -8.53 34.96
C ALA A 85 17.03 -8.12 35.39
N VAL A 86 17.87 -7.83 34.39
CA VAL A 86 19.28 -7.46 34.48
C VAL A 86 19.43 -6.05 35.09
N SER A 87 18.45 -5.17 34.86
CA SER A 87 18.40 -3.82 35.42
C SER A 87 17.00 -3.42 35.91
N GLN A 88 16.90 -2.32 36.65
CA GLN A 88 15.60 -1.72 36.98
C GLN A 88 14.87 -1.26 35.71
N SER A 89 15.61 -0.73 34.74
CA SER A 89 15.08 -0.30 33.43
C SER A 89 14.42 -1.45 32.67
N GLU A 90 14.95 -2.67 32.76
CA GLU A 90 14.31 -3.85 32.16
C GLU A 90 13.01 -4.24 32.87
N ARG A 91 12.93 -4.10 34.20
CA ARG A 91 11.67 -4.33 34.95
C ARG A 91 10.61 -3.32 34.54
N ASP A 92 10.97 -2.04 34.57
CA ASP A 92 10.08 -0.95 34.18
C ASP A 92 9.62 -1.14 32.72
N GLY A 93 10.53 -1.55 31.83
CA GLY A 93 10.22 -1.86 30.43
C GLY A 93 9.24 -3.02 30.28
N ARG A 94 9.38 -4.09 31.06
CA ARG A 94 8.43 -5.22 31.07
C ARG A 94 7.06 -4.84 31.62
N ASP A 95 7.02 -4.02 32.67
CA ASP A 95 5.76 -3.54 33.24
C ASP A 95 5.01 -2.62 32.24
N LEU A 96 5.74 -1.76 31.54
CA LEU A 96 5.19 -0.93 30.45
C LEU A 96 4.74 -1.78 29.26
N LEU A 97 5.48 -2.82 28.91
CA LEU A 97 5.10 -3.76 27.85
C LEU A 97 3.82 -4.52 28.19
N ALA A 98 3.69 -4.96 29.45
CA ALA A 98 2.48 -5.60 29.98
C ALA A 98 1.28 -4.64 29.98
N SER A 99 1.55 -3.36 30.19
CA SER A 99 0.55 -2.27 30.14
C SER A 99 0.22 -1.81 28.71
N GLY A 100 0.91 -2.35 27.68
CA GLY A 100 0.71 -2.00 26.28
C GLY A 100 1.36 -0.68 25.84
N GLU A 101 2.15 -0.04 26.70
CA GLU A 101 2.83 1.24 26.44
C GLU A 101 4.13 1.03 25.64
N LEU A 102 3.99 0.55 24.40
CA LEU A 102 5.11 0.11 23.56
C LEU A 102 6.23 1.15 23.39
N ASP A 103 5.88 2.42 23.17
CA ASP A 103 6.84 3.49 22.93
C ASP A 103 7.70 3.77 24.17
N LYS A 104 7.08 3.79 25.36
CA LYS A 104 7.79 3.96 26.63
C LYS A 104 8.59 2.71 26.98
N ALA A 105 8.04 1.53 26.72
CA ALA A 105 8.74 0.26 26.91
C ALA A 105 10.01 0.22 26.05
N LEU A 106 9.94 0.64 24.79
CA LEU A 106 11.10 0.70 23.89
C LEU A 106 12.23 1.56 24.46
N VAL A 107 11.91 2.75 24.98
CA VAL A 107 12.90 3.63 25.64
C VAL A 107 13.53 2.93 26.84
N LYS A 108 12.73 2.27 27.69
CA LYS A 108 13.23 1.54 28.87
C LYS A 108 14.10 0.34 28.52
N PHE A 109 13.77 -0.39 27.46
CA PHE A 109 14.63 -1.48 26.98
C PHE A 109 15.91 -0.95 26.32
N GLN A 110 15.89 0.20 25.65
CA GLN A 110 17.11 0.86 25.15
C GLN A 110 18.03 1.32 26.29
N GLU A 111 17.47 1.87 27.37
CA GLU A 111 18.21 2.16 28.61
C GLU A 111 18.80 0.87 29.21
N ALA A 112 18.00 -0.20 29.30
CA ALA A 112 18.46 -1.50 29.78
C ALA A 112 19.59 -2.11 28.94
N LEU A 113 19.54 -1.93 27.61
CA LEU A 113 20.58 -2.39 26.69
C LEU A 113 21.90 -1.65 26.94
N ALA A 114 21.84 -0.35 27.26
CA ALA A 114 23.02 0.44 27.60
C ALA A 114 23.67 -0.04 28.92
N ASP A 115 22.86 -0.47 29.89
CA ASP A 115 23.30 -0.99 31.20
C ASP A 115 23.84 -2.44 31.13
N ALA A 116 23.44 -3.20 30.10
CA ALA A 116 23.78 -4.61 29.96
C ALA A 116 25.29 -4.83 29.74
N LYS A 117 25.90 -5.66 30.59
CA LYS A 117 27.36 -5.91 30.59
C LYS A 117 27.72 -7.21 29.90
N LYS A 118 26.88 -8.23 29.98
CA LYS A 118 27.17 -9.53 29.35
C LYS A 118 26.62 -9.61 27.92
N PRO A 119 27.32 -10.30 27.00
CA PRO A 119 26.83 -10.52 25.64
C PRO A 119 25.46 -11.20 25.58
N ASP A 120 25.22 -12.19 26.45
CA ASP A 120 23.95 -12.93 26.47
C ASP A 120 22.78 -12.05 26.91
N GLU A 121 22.97 -11.21 27.93
CA GLU A 121 21.98 -10.23 28.42
C GLU A 121 21.63 -9.21 27.32
N ARG A 122 22.64 -8.70 26.59
CA ARG A 122 22.42 -7.79 25.46
C ARG A 122 21.58 -8.44 24.36
N LYS A 123 21.91 -9.68 23.98
CA LYS A 123 21.19 -10.42 22.94
C LYS A 123 19.71 -10.61 23.28
N GLU A 124 19.40 -10.84 24.55
CA GLU A 124 18.02 -10.96 25.01
C GLU A 124 17.25 -9.64 24.95
N ILE A 125 17.87 -8.55 25.42
CA ILE A 125 17.27 -7.22 25.37
C ILE A 125 17.10 -6.75 23.91
N ASP A 126 18.07 -7.01 23.05
CA ASP A 126 17.99 -6.73 21.61
C ASP A 126 16.82 -7.47 20.96
N ALA A 127 16.58 -8.73 21.33
CA ALA A 127 15.43 -9.49 20.83
C ALA A 127 14.09 -8.88 21.28
N LEU A 128 14.00 -8.41 22.53
CA LEU A 128 12.81 -7.70 23.04
C LEU A 128 12.60 -6.36 22.32
N ILE A 129 13.67 -5.58 22.12
CA ILE A 129 13.63 -4.32 21.37
C ILE A 129 13.13 -4.58 19.95
N ALA A 130 13.64 -5.62 19.27
CA ALA A 130 13.25 -5.96 17.91
C ALA A 130 11.76 -6.33 17.82
N ASP A 131 11.24 -7.12 18.78
CA ASP A 131 9.81 -7.46 18.88
C ASP A 131 8.95 -6.20 19.09
N ILE A 132 9.31 -5.36 20.05
CA ILE A 132 8.56 -4.12 20.35
C ILE A 132 8.56 -3.18 19.15
N GLN A 133 9.69 -3.02 18.48
CA GLN A 133 9.77 -2.23 17.26
C GLN A 133 8.91 -2.82 16.13
N ALA A 134 8.82 -4.15 16.01
CA ALA A 134 7.93 -4.78 15.05
C ALA A 134 6.45 -4.47 15.36
N ARG A 135 6.05 -4.57 16.62
CA ARG A 135 4.68 -4.24 17.06
C ARG A 135 4.34 -2.77 16.88
N ILE A 136 5.29 -1.86 17.15
CA ILE A 136 5.11 -0.42 16.88
C ILE A 136 4.90 -0.18 15.38
N ARG A 137 5.76 -0.78 14.52
CA ARG A 137 5.63 -0.66 13.06
C ARG A 137 4.28 -1.19 12.58
N GLU A 138 3.85 -2.36 13.04
CA GLU A 138 2.57 -2.95 12.66
C GLU A 138 1.39 -2.07 13.08
N ARG A 139 1.44 -1.50 14.29
CA ARG A 139 0.43 -0.55 14.78
C ARG A 139 0.38 0.72 13.92
N GLU A 140 1.54 1.29 13.60
CA GLU A 140 1.66 2.49 12.77
C GLU A 140 1.18 2.24 11.34
N GLU A 141 1.57 1.12 10.73
CA GLU A 141 1.12 0.70 9.41
C GLU A 141 -0.41 0.46 9.38
N SER A 142 -0.94 -0.25 10.38
CA SER A 142 -2.38 -0.47 10.51
C SER A 142 -3.16 0.84 10.61
N ARG A 143 -2.64 1.81 11.39
CA ARG A 143 -3.22 3.14 11.48
C ARG A 143 -3.15 3.88 10.15
N PHE A 144 -2.00 3.86 9.49
CA PHE A 144 -1.81 4.48 8.18
C PHE A 144 -2.81 3.94 7.15
N LEU A 145 -2.95 2.62 7.06
CA LEU A 145 -3.92 1.97 6.18
C LEU A 145 -5.37 2.30 6.54
N ALA A 146 -5.70 2.41 7.84
CA ALA A 146 -7.04 2.82 8.26
C ALA A 146 -7.38 4.26 7.83
N GLU A 147 -6.40 5.17 7.90
CA GLU A 147 -6.58 6.55 7.43
C GLU A 147 -6.76 6.62 5.90
N LEU A 148 -6.04 5.81 5.13
CA LEU A 148 -6.24 5.69 3.68
C LEU A 148 -7.63 5.14 3.34
N ARG A 149 -8.08 4.08 4.02
CA ARG A 149 -9.43 3.51 3.84
C ARG A 149 -10.53 4.51 4.18
N ALA A 150 -10.34 5.33 5.21
CA ALA A 150 -11.28 6.39 5.55
C ALA A 150 -11.39 7.43 4.42
N ALA A 151 -10.28 7.81 3.79
CA ALA A 151 -10.31 8.66 2.61
C ALA A 151 -11.02 7.99 1.41
N GLU A 152 -10.79 6.69 1.18
CA GLU A 152 -11.49 5.92 0.15
C GLU A 152 -13.01 5.87 0.38
N GLN A 153 -13.44 5.78 1.64
CA GLN A 153 -14.86 5.82 1.98
C GLN A 153 -15.47 7.19 1.69
N LEU A 154 -14.75 8.28 1.99
CA LEU A 154 -15.19 9.63 1.61
C LEU A 154 -15.34 9.78 0.09
N VAL A 155 -14.45 9.15 -0.70
CA VAL A 155 -14.58 9.11 -2.16
C VAL A 155 -15.83 8.33 -2.59
N ALA A 156 -16.12 7.18 -1.97
CA ALA A 156 -17.33 6.42 -2.24
C ALA A 156 -18.60 7.23 -1.95
N ASP A 157 -18.55 8.08 -0.92
CA ASP A 157 -19.62 9.01 -0.55
C ASP A 157 -19.63 10.30 -1.41
N LYS A 158 -18.78 10.38 -2.45
CA LYS A 158 -18.60 11.54 -3.36
C LYS A 158 -18.12 12.82 -2.67
N ARG A 159 -17.51 12.69 -1.49
CA ARG A 159 -16.95 13.78 -0.68
C ARG A 159 -15.47 13.98 -1.02
N PHE A 160 -15.19 14.30 -2.28
CA PHE A 160 -13.81 14.39 -2.80
C PHE A 160 -12.96 15.43 -2.07
N ASN A 161 -13.52 16.60 -1.74
CA ASN A 161 -12.80 17.65 -1.01
C ASN A 161 -12.40 17.20 0.40
N ASP A 162 -13.27 16.47 1.10
CA ASP A 162 -12.97 15.95 2.44
C ASP A 162 -11.91 14.85 2.38
N ALA A 163 -11.99 13.97 1.37
CA ALA A 163 -10.97 12.95 1.12
C ALA A 163 -9.60 13.59 0.85
N MET A 164 -9.55 14.64 0.01
CA MET A 164 -8.33 15.39 -0.28
C MET A 164 -7.77 16.06 0.97
N ALA A 165 -8.60 16.74 1.75
CA ALA A 165 -8.16 17.39 2.99
C ALA A 165 -7.57 16.39 3.99
N GLN A 166 -8.18 15.20 4.10
CA GLN A 166 -7.66 14.12 4.96
C GLN A 166 -6.30 13.60 4.48
N LEU A 167 -6.13 13.38 3.17
CA LEU A 167 -4.87 12.93 2.59
C LEU A 167 -3.77 14.01 2.69
N GLU A 168 -4.10 15.28 2.52
CA GLU A 168 -3.18 16.41 2.71
C GLU A 168 -2.69 16.50 4.16
N ALA A 169 -3.60 16.31 5.14
CA ALA A 169 -3.24 16.28 6.54
C ALA A 169 -2.35 15.07 6.90
N LEU A 170 -2.61 13.91 6.28
CA LEU A 170 -1.76 12.73 6.42
C LEU A 170 -0.39 12.94 5.78
N LEU A 171 -0.33 13.53 4.58
CA LEU A 171 0.91 13.87 3.89
C LEU A 171 1.77 14.80 4.74
N GLY A 172 1.19 15.91 5.23
CA GLY A 172 1.90 16.89 6.06
C GLY A 172 2.44 16.30 7.37
N ARG A 173 1.70 15.40 8.03
CA ARG A 173 2.22 14.65 9.20
C ARG A 173 3.38 13.73 8.82
N SER A 174 3.19 12.93 7.76
CA SER A 174 4.21 11.97 7.32
C SER A 174 5.52 12.64 6.88
N GLU A 175 5.44 13.82 6.24
CA GLU A 175 6.61 14.59 5.81
C GLU A 175 7.35 15.18 7.02
N LYS A 176 6.63 15.72 8.01
CA LYS A 176 7.24 16.20 9.26
C LYS A 176 7.98 15.08 9.99
N GLU A 177 7.34 13.93 10.19
CA GLU A 177 7.95 12.77 10.86
C GLU A 177 9.18 12.23 10.10
N TRP A 178 9.15 12.26 8.75
CA TRP A 178 10.27 11.84 7.92
C TRP A 178 11.49 12.76 8.10
N VAL A 179 11.26 14.07 8.07
CA VAL A 179 12.31 15.09 8.26
C VAL A 179 12.95 14.95 9.65
N GLU A 180 12.13 14.75 10.69
CA GLU A 180 12.61 14.58 12.07
C GLU A 180 13.45 13.30 12.26
N LYS A 181 13.06 12.18 11.61
CA LYS A 181 13.71 10.88 11.84
C LYS A 181 14.92 10.59 10.94
N ARG A 182 14.93 11.05 9.68
CA ARG A 182 15.93 10.62 8.66
C ARG A 182 16.62 11.74 7.89
N GLY A 183 16.06 12.95 7.84
CA GLY A 183 16.69 14.17 7.29
C GLY A 183 17.00 14.22 5.78
N VAL A 184 17.21 13.09 5.09
CA VAL A 184 17.64 13.06 3.68
C VAL A 184 16.89 12.01 2.86
N GLY A 185 16.44 12.38 1.66
CA GLY A 185 15.82 11.47 0.67
C GLY A 185 14.30 11.57 0.57
N THR A 186 13.73 10.86 -0.40
CA THR A 186 12.29 10.85 -0.72
C THR A 186 11.51 10.03 0.32
N ASN A 187 10.46 10.62 0.89
CA ASN A 187 9.56 9.92 1.81
C ASN A 187 8.71 8.87 1.03
N PRO A 188 8.88 7.56 1.29
CA PRO A 188 8.11 6.53 0.60
C PRO A 188 6.61 6.61 0.90
N ALA A 189 6.23 6.99 2.13
CA ALA A 189 4.84 7.18 2.50
C ALA A 189 4.21 8.37 1.74
N ALA A 190 4.96 9.46 1.57
CA ALA A 190 4.50 10.60 0.77
C ALA A 190 4.15 10.20 -0.67
N ARG A 191 4.97 9.33 -1.29
CA ARG A 191 4.67 8.82 -2.64
C ARG A 191 3.37 8.01 -2.66
N VAL A 192 3.15 7.14 -1.67
CA VAL A 192 1.90 6.36 -1.56
C VAL A 192 0.71 7.29 -1.37
N ILE A 193 0.81 8.29 -0.50
CA ILE A 193 -0.27 9.26 -0.26
C ILE A 193 -0.57 10.06 -1.52
N ARG A 194 0.44 10.53 -2.25
CA ARG A 194 0.26 11.23 -3.54
C ARG A 194 -0.42 10.34 -4.58
N ARG A 195 -0.13 9.02 -4.60
CA ARG A 195 -0.85 8.04 -5.43
C ARG A 195 -2.34 8.03 -5.11
N HIS A 196 -2.71 7.93 -3.84
CA HIS A 196 -4.13 8.00 -3.45
C HIS A 196 -4.75 9.36 -3.77
N MET A 197 -4.02 10.47 -3.62
CA MET A 197 -4.52 11.81 -4.00
C MET A 197 -4.79 11.90 -5.50
N LEU A 198 -3.91 11.33 -6.34
CA LEU A 198 -4.16 11.23 -7.78
C LEU A 198 -5.44 10.45 -8.05
N ASP A 199 -5.59 9.27 -7.44
CA ASP A 199 -6.76 8.41 -7.65
C ASP A 199 -8.06 9.13 -7.26
N VAL A 200 -8.04 9.93 -6.18
CA VAL A 200 -9.15 10.78 -5.77
C VAL A 200 -9.48 11.80 -6.87
N ARG A 201 -8.48 12.50 -7.41
CA ARG A 201 -8.68 13.49 -8.49
C ARG A 201 -9.18 12.86 -9.78
N LEU A 202 -8.71 11.67 -10.13
CA LEU A 202 -9.21 10.92 -11.30
C LEU A 202 -10.67 10.52 -11.11
N LYS A 203 -11.05 10.00 -9.93
CA LYS A 203 -12.44 9.65 -9.63
C LYS A 203 -13.36 10.87 -9.56
N GLU A 204 -12.87 11.99 -9.03
CA GLU A 204 -13.56 13.27 -9.05
C GLU A 204 -13.81 13.74 -10.49
N ALA A 205 -12.79 13.65 -11.36
CA ALA A 205 -12.91 14.00 -12.77
C ALA A 205 -13.94 13.11 -13.49
N ASP A 206 -13.88 11.79 -13.30
CA ASP A 206 -14.85 10.83 -13.85
C ASP A 206 -16.28 11.15 -13.39
N PHE A 207 -16.47 11.46 -12.11
CA PHE A 207 -17.76 11.90 -11.58
C PHE A 207 -18.29 13.15 -12.32
N TYR A 208 -17.45 14.15 -12.56
CA TYR A 208 -17.84 15.33 -13.33
C TYR A 208 -18.09 15.04 -14.81
N VAL A 209 -17.36 14.10 -15.42
CA VAL A 209 -17.64 13.62 -16.79
C VAL A 209 -19.05 13.04 -16.87
N ASP A 210 -19.43 12.20 -15.90
CA ASP A 210 -20.76 11.58 -15.85
C ASP A 210 -21.88 12.61 -15.66
N GLN A 211 -21.59 13.71 -14.97
CA GLN A 211 -22.52 14.85 -14.84
C GLN A 211 -22.50 15.80 -16.05
N ILE A 212 -21.73 15.51 -17.10
CA ILE A 212 -21.54 16.40 -18.26
C ILE A 212 -20.90 17.74 -17.84
N ASN A 213 -20.35 17.82 -16.63
CA ASN A 213 -19.76 19.02 -16.08
C ASN A 213 -18.25 19.07 -16.35
N TYR A 214 -17.90 19.01 -17.62
CA TYR A 214 -16.52 18.74 -17.98
C TYR A 214 -15.50 19.90 -17.84
N ALA A 215 -15.88 21.08 -17.33
CA ALA A 215 -14.90 22.14 -17.04
C ALA A 215 -14.21 21.81 -15.70
N GLU A 216 -15.00 21.33 -14.75
CA GLU A 216 -14.59 20.79 -13.46
C GLU A 216 -13.86 19.46 -13.64
N ALA A 217 -14.29 18.61 -14.59
CA ALA A 217 -13.51 17.42 -14.94
C ALA A 217 -12.11 17.78 -15.47
N ALA A 218 -12.01 18.80 -16.35
CA ALA A 218 -10.72 19.28 -16.83
C ALA A 218 -9.88 19.94 -15.72
N ASP A 219 -10.50 20.61 -14.75
CA ASP A 219 -9.76 21.14 -13.60
C ASP A 219 -9.22 20.00 -12.70
N ALA A 220 -10.02 18.97 -12.44
CA ALA A 220 -9.62 17.80 -11.66
C ALA A 220 -8.48 17.00 -12.35
N TYR A 221 -8.56 16.78 -13.66
CA TYR A 221 -7.45 16.16 -14.41
C TYR A 221 -6.17 17.01 -14.40
N ARG A 222 -6.28 18.35 -14.46
CA ARG A 222 -5.11 19.24 -14.33
C ARG A 222 -4.44 19.09 -12.97
N LYS A 223 -5.24 19.14 -11.88
CA LYS A 223 -4.74 18.89 -10.53
C LYS A 223 -4.10 17.51 -10.38
N ALA A 224 -4.62 16.49 -11.05
CA ALA A 224 -4.02 15.17 -11.10
C ALA A 224 -2.60 15.21 -11.74
N THR A 225 -2.41 15.92 -12.85
CA THR A 225 -1.08 16.10 -13.47
C THR A 225 -0.10 16.90 -12.60
N GLU A 226 -0.59 17.83 -11.77
CA GLU A 226 0.25 18.58 -10.82
C GLU A 226 0.73 17.70 -9.65
N LEU A 227 -0.09 16.74 -9.21
CA LEU A 227 0.25 15.81 -8.14
C LEU A 227 1.31 14.78 -8.56
N MET A 228 1.17 14.21 -9.76
CA MET A 228 2.15 13.29 -10.35
C MET A 228 2.30 13.55 -11.86
N PRO A 229 3.26 14.40 -12.24
CA PRO A 229 3.50 14.75 -13.64
C PRO A 229 4.03 13.60 -14.51
N ASP A 230 4.53 12.53 -13.89
CA ASP A 230 5.06 11.35 -14.55
C ASP A 230 4.04 10.23 -14.75
N GLU A 231 2.81 10.41 -14.28
CA GLU A 231 1.72 9.46 -14.47
C GLU A 231 0.99 9.72 -15.80
N PRO A 232 0.86 8.72 -16.69
CA PRO A 232 0.30 8.92 -18.03
C PRO A 232 -1.22 9.10 -18.03
N GLU A 233 -1.92 8.44 -17.11
CA GLU A 233 -3.38 8.31 -17.12
C GLU A 233 -4.15 9.65 -17.12
N PRO A 234 -3.80 10.66 -16.31
CA PRO A 234 -4.47 11.96 -16.34
C PRO A 234 -4.40 12.65 -17.70
N TYR A 235 -3.26 12.56 -18.39
CA TYR A 235 -3.08 13.15 -19.72
C TYR A 235 -3.96 12.46 -20.76
N LEU A 236 -3.98 11.12 -20.77
CA LEU A 236 -4.78 10.34 -21.71
C LEU A 236 -6.29 10.59 -21.51
N ARG A 237 -6.73 10.62 -20.25
CA ARG A 237 -8.13 10.92 -19.90
C ARG A 237 -8.53 12.36 -20.25
N MET A 238 -7.64 13.33 -20.02
CA MET A 238 -7.84 14.71 -20.48
C MET A 238 -7.99 14.78 -22.01
N GLY A 239 -7.12 14.10 -22.76
CA GLY A 239 -7.19 14.06 -24.23
C GLY A 239 -8.55 13.53 -24.71
N ARG A 240 -9.04 12.45 -24.10
CA ARG A 240 -10.35 11.86 -24.38
C ARG A 240 -11.50 12.81 -24.04
N LEU A 241 -11.39 13.52 -22.91
CA LEU A 241 -12.36 14.53 -22.49
C LEU A 241 -12.46 15.67 -23.51
N LEU A 242 -11.32 16.22 -23.90
CA LEU A 242 -11.24 17.31 -24.87
C LEU A 242 -11.80 16.88 -26.23
N GLN A 243 -11.54 15.65 -26.67
CA GLN A 243 -12.15 15.11 -27.90
C GLN A 243 -13.68 15.07 -27.82
N ARG A 244 -14.25 14.58 -26.71
CA ARG A 244 -15.71 14.49 -26.52
C ARG A 244 -16.39 15.86 -26.54
N ARG A 245 -15.70 16.89 -26.04
CA ARG A 245 -16.19 18.27 -26.03
C ARG A 245 -15.94 19.07 -27.31
N GLY A 246 -15.20 18.51 -28.28
CA GLY A 246 -14.76 19.28 -29.46
C GLY A 246 -13.75 20.38 -29.10
N GLY A 247 -12.85 20.10 -28.15
CA GLY A 247 -11.74 20.98 -27.80
C GLY A 247 -10.76 21.19 -28.95
N LYS A 248 -9.81 22.12 -28.77
CA LYS A 248 -8.81 22.41 -29.79
C LYS A 248 -7.95 21.19 -30.06
N ASP A 249 -7.72 20.90 -31.33
CA ASP A 249 -6.93 19.74 -31.73
C ASP A 249 -5.49 19.79 -31.23
N ALA A 250 -4.88 20.97 -31.14
CA ALA A 250 -3.54 21.15 -30.58
C ALA A 250 -3.46 20.65 -29.13
N ASP A 251 -4.44 20.99 -28.29
CA ASP A 251 -4.48 20.60 -26.89
C ASP A 251 -4.71 19.09 -26.75
N ILE A 252 -5.57 18.52 -27.60
CA ILE A 252 -5.84 17.07 -27.66
C ILE A 252 -4.57 16.31 -28.03
N ILE A 253 -3.90 16.73 -29.10
CA ILE A 253 -2.64 16.12 -29.56
C ILE A 253 -1.59 16.21 -28.46
N GLN A 254 -1.46 17.36 -27.80
CA GLN A 254 -0.49 17.54 -26.71
C GLN A 254 -0.76 16.58 -25.53
N CYS A 255 -2.02 16.42 -25.14
CA CYS A 255 -2.40 15.51 -24.06
C CYS A 255 -2.05 14.05 -24.39
N TYR A 256 -2.49 13.56 -25.56
CA TYR A 256 -2.20 12.18 -25.96
C TYR A 256 -0.71 11.93 -26.18
N THR A 257 0.01 12.85 -26.81
CA THR A 257 1.46 12.69 -27.03
C THR A 257 2.23 12.64 -25.71
N SER A 258 1.89 13.49 -24.74
CA SER A 258 2.50 13.49 -23.41
C SER A 258 2.17 12.20 -22.64
N GLY A 259 0.90 11.79 -22.64
CA GLY A 259 0.44 10.57 -21.98
C GLY A 259 1.08 9.31 -22.57
N ILE A 260 1.13 9.18 -23.89
CA ILE A 260 1.77 8.04 -24.57
C ILE A 260 3.27 8.02 -24.32
N ALA A 261 3.94 9.17 -24.35
CA ALA A 261 5.38 9.25 -24.07
C ALA A 261 5.72 8.79 -22.64
N LEU A 262 4.88 9.14 -21.66
CA LEU A 262 5.01 8.67 -20.29
C LEU A 262 4.70 7.18 -20.17
N ALA A 263 3.61 6.71 -20.79
CA ALA A 263 3.20 5.31 -20.72
C ALA A 263 4.22 4.35 -21.38
N LEU A 264 4.90 4.78 -22.44
CA LEU A 264 5.98 4.01 -23.09
C LEU A 264 7.18 3.71 -22.17
N ARG A 265 7.28 4.36 -21.00
CA ARG A 265 8.32 4.06 -20.00
C ARG A 265 8.07 2.73 -19.30
N THR A 266 6.81 2.29 -19.22
CA THR A 266 6.37 1.10 -18.47
C THR A 266 5.53 0.12 -19.30
N HIS A 267 4.96 0.55 -20.42
CA HIS A 267 4.05 -0.22 -21.28
C HIS A 267 4.58 -0.36 -22.70
N LYS A 268 4.15 -1.42 -23.38
CA LYS A 268 4.45 -1.64 -24.80
C LYS A 268 3.46 -0.88 -25.69
N PRO A 269 3.85 -0.50 -26.92
CA PRO A 269 2.94 0.13 -27.90
C PRO A 269 1.62 -0.63 -28.10
N SER A 270 1.68 -1.97 -28.09
CA SER A 270 0.53 -2.87 -28.24
C SER A 270 -0.51 -2.76 -27.13
N GLU A 271 -0.19 -2.13 -26.00
CA GLU A 271 -1.10 -1.92 -24.86
C GLU A 271 -1.81 -0.55 -24.93
N MET A 272 -1.37 0.35 -25.81
CA MET A 272 -1.87 1.73 -25.93
C MET A 272 -2.59 1.98 -27.26
N ILE A 273 -3.17 0.92 -27.84
CA ILE A 273 -3.74 0.97 -29.18
C ILE A 273 -4.95 1.92 -29.26
N ASP A 274 -5.75 2.00 -28.20
CA ASP A 274 -6.83 3.00 -28.09
C ASP A 274 -6.29 4.42 -28.18
N ASP A 275 -5.20 4.73 -27.47
CA ASP A 275 -4.61 6.06 -27.44
C ASP A 275 -3.94 6.41 -28.77
N TYR A 276 -3.29 5.45 -29.43
CA TYR A 276 -2.78 5.64 -30.79
C TYR A 276 -3.89 5.88 -31.80
N TYR A 277 -5.01 5.16 -31.69
CA TYR A 277 -6.16 5.36 -32.57
C TYR A 277 -6.74 6.76 -32.40
N GLU A 278 -6.94 7.21 -31.17
CA GLU A 278 -7.48 8.53 -30.88
C GLU A 278 -6.51 9.66 -31.24
N LEU A 279 -5.21 9.49 -31.01
CA LEU A 279 -4.19 10.44 -31.45
C LEU A 279 -4.10 10.52 -32.97
N GLY A 280 -4.18 9.38 -33.67
CA GLY A 280 -4.20 9.33 -35.13
C GLY A 280 -5.36 10.13 -35.71
N LYS A 281 -6.58 9.90 -35.20
CA LYS A 281 -7.77 10.68 -35.55
C LYS A 281 -7.60 12.18 -35.27
N ALA A 282 -7.03 12.53 -34.12
CA ALA A 282 -6.80 13.93 -33.75
C ALA A 282 -5.86 14.62 -34.75
N TYR A 283 -4.76 13.96 -35.14
CA TYR A 283 -3.84 14.48 -36.15
C TYR A 283 -4.51 14.66 -37.53
N ILE A 284 -5.26 13.67 -38.01
CA ILE A 284 -5.95 13.78 -39.30
C ILE A 284 -6.96 14.94 -39.29
N ARG A 285 -7.72 15.11 -38.20
CA ARG A 285 -8.64 16.25 -38.04
C ARG A 285 -7.91 17.59 -38.01
N ALA A 286 -6.86 17.68 -37.19
CA ALA A 286 -6.03 18.87 -37.03
C ALA A 286 -5.35 19.32 -38.34
N ALA A 287 -5.07 18.37 -39.23
CA ALA A 287 -4.49 18.65 -40.53
C ALA A 287 -5.47 19.30 -41.52
N GLY A 288 -6.70 19.58 -41.11
CA GLY A 288 -7.72 20.21 -41.94
C GLY A 288 -7.32 21.64 -42.33
N PRO A 289 -7.96 22.21 -43.37
CA PRO A 289 -7.77 23.61 -43.70
C PRO A 289 -8.16 24.49 -42.51
N SER A 290 -7.33 25.48 -42.20
CA SER A 290 -7.53 26.47 -41.14
C SER A 290 -7.57 27.88 -41.76
N PRO A 291 -8.02 28.91 -41.02
CA PRO A 291 -8.04 30.29 -41.53
C PRO A 291 -6.68 30.77 -42.04
N THR A 292 -5.59 30.22 -41.51
CA THR A 292 -4.21 30.57 -41.88
C THR A 292 -3.54 29.56 -42.82
N GLN A 293 -4.13 28.38 -43.02
CA GLN A 293 -3.56 27.31 -43.83
C GLN A 293 -4.63 26.70 -44.75
N LYS A 294 -4.62 27.08 -46.04
CA LYS A 294 -5.61 26.60 -47.03
C LYS A 294 -5.40 25.15 -47.45
N GLU A 295 -4.15 24.70 -47.47
CA GLU A 295 -3.80 23.31 -47.80
C GLU A 295 -3.71 22.44 -46.54
N PRO A 296 -4.02 21.14 -46.62
CA PRO A 296 -3.86 20.24 -45.49
C PRO A 296 -2.44 20.24 -44.92
N ASN A 297 -2.30 20.12 -43.60
CA ASN A 297 -0.99 20.03 -42.96
C ASN A 297 -0.37 18.63 -43.17
N GLN A 298 0.60 18.55 -44.08
CA GLN A 298 1.29 17.31 -44.43
C GLN A 298 1.92 16.59 -43.22
N ASP A 299 2.61 17.31 -42.33
CA ASP A 299 3.29 16.73 -41.17
C ASP A 299 2.28 16.05 -40.23
N TYR A 300 1.13 16.70 -39.99
CA TYR A 300 0.07 16.11 -39.19
C TYR A 300 -0.58 14.92 -39.88
N LEU A 301 -0.77 14.94 -41.20
CA LEU A 301 -1.27 13.78 -41.93
C LEU A 301 -0.32 12.58 -41.83
N MET A 302 0.99 12.80 -42.01
CA MET A 302 2.01 11.75 -41.86
C MET A 302 2.01 11.16 -40.45
N LYS A 303 1.99 12.01 -39.41
CA LYS A 303 1.91 11.58 -38.01
C LYS A 303 0.61 10.84 -37.70
N GLY A 304 -0.51 11.32 -38.24
CA GLY A 304 -1.82 10.69 -38.07
C GLY A 304 -1.86 9.29 -38.68
N ILE A 305 -1.39 9.15 -39.93
CA ILE A 305 -1.28 7.86 -40.61
C ILE A 305 -0.33 6.93 -39.84
N ASP A 306 0.82 7.40 -39.35
CA ASP A 306 1.74 6.59 -38.54
C ASP A 306 1.04 5.98 -37.33
N ARG A 307 0.27 6.79 -36.57
CA ARG A 307 -0.42 6.28 -35.38
C ARG A 307 -1.51 5.26 -35.74
N LEU A 308 -2.25 5.49 -36.81
CA LEU A 308 -3.23 4.52 -37.31
C LEU A 308 -2.57 3.24 -37.85
N LEU A 309 -1.37 3.32 -38.42
CA LEU A 309 -0.61 2.13 -38.82
C LEU A 309 -0.13 1.33 -37.63
N GLN A 310 0.23 1.98 -36.50
CA GLN A 310 0.50 1.25 -35.26
C GLN A 310 -0.71 0.42 -34.82
N VAL A 311 -1.92 1.00 -34.87
CA VAL A 311 -3.18 0.28 -34.59
C VAL A 311 -3.37 -0.89 -35.57
N ALA A 312 -3.06 -0.68 -36.84
CA ALA A 312 -3.21 -1.69 -37.89
C ALA A 312 -2.27 -2.89 -37.72
N ARG A 313 -1.08 -2.69 -37.12
CA ARG A 313 -0.15 -3.79 -36.81
C ARG A 313 -0.75 -4.72 -35.76
N ASP A 314 -1.26 -4.15 -34.67
CA ASP A 314 -1.53 -4.89 -33.45
C ASP A 314 -2.99 -5.38 -33.34
N ALA A 315 -3.98 -4.52 -33.62
CA ALA A 315 -5.39 -4.87 -33.40
C ALA A 315 -6.38 -4.25 -34.42
N PRO A 316 -6.18 -4.40 -35.74
CA PRO A 316 -6.98 -3.73 -36.76
C PRO A 316 -8.48 -4.08 -36.70
N ALA A 317 -8.83 -5.31 -36.33
CA ALA A 317 -10.21 -5.77 -36.29
C ALA A 317 -11.04 -5.12 -35.17
N SER A 318 -10.38 -4.61 -34.12
CA SER A 318 -11.03 -3.94 -32.99
C SER A 318 -11.50 -2.52 -33.33
N TYR A 319 -11.09 -1.97 -34.47
CA TYR A 319 -11.39 -0.59 -34.88
C TYR A 319 -12.08 -0.57 -36.25
N PRO A 320 -13.42 -0.69 -36.30
CA PRO A 320 -14.17 -0.79 -37.56
C PRO A 320 -13.93 0.38 -38.53
N PHE A 321 -13.66 1.57 -38.00
CA PHE A 321 -13.44 2.78 -38.80
C PHE A 321 -11.96 3.05 -39.13
N LEU A 322 -11.03 2.20 -38.71
CA LEU A 322 -9.60 2.38 -38.96
C LEU A 322 -9.28 2.51 -40.45
N ALA A 323 -9.86 1.62 -41.27
CA ALA A 323 -9.64 1.65 -42.71
C ALA A 323 -10.14 2.94 -43.37
N SER A 324 -11.28 3.47 -42.93
CA SER A 324 -11.80 4.76 -43.43
C SER A 324 -10.96 5.94 -42.97
N GLN A 325 -10.48 5.94 -41.72
CA GLN A 325 -9.64 7.02 -41.19
C GLN A 325 -8.27 7.07 -41.88
N MET A 326 -7.66 5.90 -42.14
CA MET A 326 -6.42 5.82 -42.93
C MET A 326 -6.62 6.30 -44.37
N GLN A 327 -7.74 5.90 -44.99
CA GLN A 327 -8.07 6.34 -46.34
C GLN A 327 -8.24 7.86 -46.41
N GLU A 328 -9.00 8.45 -45.48
CA GLU A 328 -9.20 9.90 -45.42
C GLU A 328 -7.87 10.64 -45.27
N GLY A 329 -7.00 10.17 -44.36
CA GLY A 329 -5.67 10.73 -44.18
C GLY A 329 -4.85 10.69 -45.45
N PHE A 330 -4.83 9.54 -46.13
CA PHE A 330 -4.09 9.37 -47.38
C PHE A 330 -4.66 10.20 -48.54
N ASP A 331 -5.97 10.24 -48.73
CA ASP A 331 -6.63 11.03 -49.79
C ASP A 331 -6.38 12.53 -49.66
N ARG A 332 -6.13 13.01 -48.44
CA ARG A 332 -5.76 14.39 -48.16
C ARG A 332 -4.27 14.60 -48.33
N LEU A 333 -3.45 13.62 -47.95
CA LEU A 333 -2.00 13.67 -48.10
C LEU A 333 -1.59 13.65 -49.58
N SER A 334 -2.27 12.87 -50.42
CA SER A 334 -2.00 12.78 -51.86
C SER A 334 -2.27 14.07 -52.64
N LYS A 335 -2.94 15.06 -52.02
CA LYS A 335 -3.21 16.38 -52.59
C LYS A 335 -2.13 17.41 -52.29
N VAL A 336 -1.15 17.07 -51.45
CA VAL A 336 -0.02 17.93 -51.08
C VAL A 336 1.29 17.18 -51.37
N SER A 337 2.41 17.90 -51.41
CA SER A 337 3.72 17.24 -51.49
C SER A 337 3.97 16.45 -50.22
N TYR A 338 4.52 15.23 -50.31
CA TYR A 338 4.92 14.43 -49.15
C TYR A 338 6.09 13.50 -49.46
N ASP A 339 6.75 13.01 -48.40
CA ASP A 339 7.81 12.02 -48.51
C ASP A 339 7.23 10.62 -48.73
N ALA A 340 7.12 10.23 -50.00
CA ALA A 340 6.57 8.94 -50.42
C ALA A 340 7.42 7.75 -49.95
N ASP A 341 8.74 7.90 -49.89
CA ASP A 341 9.65 6.83 -49.44
C ASP A 341 9.44 6.52 -47.96
N THR A 342 9.29 7.57 -47.13
CA THR A 342 8.98 7.40 -45.71
C THR A 342 7.62 6.74 -45.51
N LEU A 343 6.59 7.18 -46.24
CA LEU A 343 5.27 6.56 -46.16
C LEU A 343 5.30 5.09 -46.60
N ALA A 344 5.98 4.77 -47.70
CA ALA A 344 6.13 3.41 -48.20
C ALA A 344 6.76 2.50 -47.14
N LYS A 345 7.87 2.92 -46.52
CA LYS A 345 8.53 2.16 -45.44
C LYS A 345 7.60 1.89 -44.25
N MET A 346 6.79 2.88 -43.85
CA MET A 346 5.82 2.71 -42.76
C MET A 346 4.74 1.68 -43.09
N LEU A 347 4.24 1.69 -44.33
CA LEU A 347 3.23 0.75 -44.83
C LEU A 347 3.82 -0.66 -44.98
N GLU A 348 5.00 -0.81 -45.56
CA GLU A 348 5.73 -2.08 -45.69
C GLU A 348 6.00 -2.72 -44.33
N SER A 349 6.53 -1.94 -43.37
CA SER A 349 6.74 -2.40 -42.00
C SER A 349 5.44 -2.90 -41.37
N THR A 350 4.32 -2.23 -41.65
CA THR A 350 3.00 -2.64 -41.16
C THR A 350 2.53 -3.95 -41.78
N LEU A 351 2.76 -4.15 -43.07
CA LEU A 351 2.41 -5.41 -43.76
C LEU A 351 3.33 -6.56 -43.37
N ALA A 352 4.59 -6.29 -43.04
CA ALA A 352 5.50 -7.29 -42.51
C ALA A 352 5.01 -7.82 -41.15
N ALA A 353 4.53 -6.93 -40.28
CA ALA A 353 3.97 -7.29 -38.97
C ALA A 353 2.56 -7.93 -39.09
N ASN A 354 1.71 -7.36 -39.94
CA ASN A 354 0.34 -7.85 -40.16
C ASN A 354 0.00 -7.87 -41.65
N PRO A 355 0.30 -8.99 -42.34
CA PRO A 355 0.09 -9.08 -43.78
C PRO A 355 -1.37 -8.95 -44.19
N GLN A 356 -2.33 -9.23 -43.30
CA GLN A 356 -3.75 -9.32 -43.63
C GLN A 356 -4.46 -7.97 -43.73
N VAL A 357 -3.78 -6.86 -43.42
CA VAL A 357 -4.37 -5.52 -43.48
C VAL A 357 -4.51 -5.05 -44.93
N ARG A 358 -5.63 -5.44 -45.56
CA ARG A 358 -5.91 -5.17 -46.99
C ARG A 358 -5.81 -3.70 -47.36
N ARG A 359 -6.30 -2.79 -46.50
CA ARG A 359 -6.27 -1.34 -46.78
C ARG A 359 -4.84 -0.80 -46.89
N VAL A 360 -3.91 -1.27 -46.05
CA VAL A 360 -2.51 -0.86 -46.09
C VAL A 360 -1.85 -1.33 -47.40
N ARG A 361 -2.14 -2.55 -47.86
CA ARG A 361 -1.67 -3.02 -49.19
C ARG A 361 -2.14 -2.13 -50.33
N TRP A 362 -3.41 -1.72 -50.28
CA TRP A 362 -3.99 -0.86 -51.32
C TRP A 362 -3.35 0.52 -51.32
N ILE A 363 -3.16 1.15 -50.16
CA ILE A 363 -2.49 2.46 -50.05
C ILE A 363 -1.04 2.35 -50.56
N LEU A 364 -0.29 1.30 -50.19
CA LEU A 364 1.08 1.09 -50.65
C LEU A 364 1.17 0.99 -52.18
N ALA A 365 0.22 0.30 -52.82
CA ALA A 365 0.17 0.21 -54.27
C ALA A 365 -0.05 1.57 -54.95
N GLU A 366 -0.86 2.44 -54.34
CA GLU A 366 -1.10 3.80 -54.86
C GLU A 366 0.10 4.73 -54.64
N VAL A 367 0.89 4.54 -53.58
CA VAL A 367 2.12 5.31 -53.34
C VAL A 367 3.19 5.03 -54.41
N TYR A 368 3.24 3.81 -54.95
CA TYR A 368 4.18 3.44 -56.02
C TYR A 368 3.70 3.78 -57.44
N ARG A 369 2.48 4.30 -57.57
CA ARG A 369 1.87 4.63 -58.86
C ARG A 369 2.29 6.02 -59.32
#